data_AF-A0A9N7VFL2-F1
#
_entry.id   AF-A0A9N7VFL2-F1
#
_cell.length_a   1.000
_cell.length_b   1.000
_cell.length_c   1.000
_cell.angle_alpha   90.00
_cell.angle_beta   90.00
_cell.angle_gamma   90.00
#
_symmetry.space_group_name_H-M   'P 1'
#
loop_
_entity.id
_entity.type
_entity.pdbx_description
1 polymer ?
#
loop_
_entity_poly.entity_id
_entity_poly.type
_entity_poly.pdbx_seq_one_letter_code
_entity_poly.pdbx_strand_id
1 'polypeptide(L)'
;MDPGFSRAVTEAFVRMCDVGLIYRSEGLVNWSCALESAISDIEVDSKELSGPTMLSVPGYENKVEFGTMFTFAYPIEDHDEEVIVSTTRPETMLGDVAVAVHPDDPRYQAVNGKQCRHPFTNRLLPIITDSMVDMELGTGAVKVTPAHDHSDFLLSQRHSLPRLTVIRGDGTMTPPCGQWLEAVEDGQLQSSLTTTTRPGRRGCPTSVIGAFPGSFGGVIRSLLTKWSFPIVLTQKRTVSLRHAWLARTDD
;
A
#
# COMPACT_ATOMS: atom_id res chain seq x y z
N MET A 1 -14.26 -6.53 33.21
CA MET A 1 -15.53 -6.48 32.46
C MET A 1 -16.63 -7.11 33.31
N ASP A 2 -17.85 -6.61 33.22
CA ASP A 2 -19.02 -7.21 33.87
C ASP A 2 -19.46 -8.51 33.14
N PRO A 3 -19.81 -9.59 33.87
CA PRO A 3 -20.23 -10.85 33.26
C PRO A 3 -21.53 -10.77 32.44
N GLY A 4 -22.45 -9.87 32.78
CA GLY A 4 -23.69 -9.65 32.05
C GLY A 4 -23.44 -9.06 30.66
N PHE A 5 -22.63 -8.00 30.59
CA PHE A 5 -22.23 -7.41 29.30
C PHE A 5 -21.47 -8.39 28.42
N SER A 6 -20.54 -9.17 29.00
CA SER A 6 -19.75 -10.15 28.25
C SER A 6 -20.64 -11.22 27.59
N ARG A 7 -21.70 -11.66 28.30
CA ARG A 7 -22.68 -12.63 27.77
C ARG A 7 -23.50 -12.05 26.63
N ALA A 8 -23.97 -10.81 26.76
CA ALA A 8 -24.76 -10.15 25.72
C ALA A 8 -23.96 -9.96 24.42
N VAL A 9 -22.69 -9.56 24.53
CA VAL A 9 -21.79 -9.41 23.37
C VAL A 9 -21.53 -10.76 22.69
N THR A 10 -21.29 -11.81 23.48
CA THR A 10 -21.06 -13.17 22.96
C THR A 10 -22.29 -13.69 22.21
N GLU A 11 -23.48 -13.56 22.79
CA GLU A 11 -24.74 -13.96 22.16
C GLU A 11 -24.99 -13.22 20.85
N ALA A 12 -24.78 -11.90 20.83
CA ALA A 12 -24.94 -11.09 19.62
C ALA A 12 -23.96 -11.53 18.53
N PHE A 13 -22.71 -11.81 18.89
CA PHE A 13 -21.69 -12.30 17.96
C PHE A 13 -22.09 -13.66 17.36
N VAL A 14 -22.47 -14.63 18.19
CA VAL A 14 -22.89 -15.97 17.75
C VAL A 14 -24.09 -15.88 16.81
N ARG A 15 -25.13 -15.12 17.19
CA ARG A 15 -26.32 -14.94 16.32
C ARG A 15 -25.95 -14.36 14.96
N MET A 16 -25.07 -13.36 14.93
CA MET A 16 -24.63 -12.75 13.67
C MET A 16 -23.77 -13.70 12.83
N CYS A 17 -22.98 -14.59 13.44
CA CYS A 17 -22.28 -15.66 12.75
C CYS A 17 -23.26 -16.68 12.16
N ASP A 18 -24.24 -17.14 12.94
CA ASP A 18 -25.22 -18.15 12.53
C ASP A 18 -26.05 -17.71 11.32
N VAL A 19 -26.40 -16.42 11.24
CA VAL A 19 -27.11 -15.84 10.08
C VAL A 19 -26.19 -15.39 8.93
N GLY A 20 -24.88 -15.69 9.02
CA GLY A 20 -23.90 -15.36 7.97
C GLY A 20 -23.60 -13.87 7.80
N LEU A 21 -23.92 -13.04 8.79
CA LEU A 21 -23.56 -11.61 8.80
C LEU A 21 -22.11 -11.39 9.21
N ILE A 22 -21.56 -12.30 10.00
CA ILE A 22 -20.15 -12.33 10.39
C ILE A 22 -19.47 -13.52 9.72
N TYR A 23 -18.32 -13.27 9.12
CA TYR A 23 -17.49 -14.30 8.48
C TYR A 23 -16.01 -13.98 8.67
N ARG A 24 -15.14 -14.96 8.45
CA ARG A 24 -13.68 -14.76 8.53
C ARG A 24 -13.08 -14.82 7.14
N SER A 25 -12.29 -13.81 6.79
CA SER A 25 -11.56 -13.75 5.52
C SER A 25 -10.20 -13.07 5.70
N GLU A 26 -9.29 -13.34 4.79
CA GLU A 26 -8.05 -12.58 4.68
C GLU A 26 -8.31 -11.28 3.94
N GLY A 27 -7.88 -10.16 4.49
CA GLY A 27 -8.02 -8.86 3.85
C GLY A 27 -6.97 -7.86 4.35
N LEU A 28 -6.79 -6.77 3.61
CA LEU A 28 -6.06 -5.62 4.13
C LEU A 28 -6.92 -4.86 5.14
N VAL A 29 -6.28 -4.48 6.23
CA VAL A 29 -6.92 -3.76 7.34
C VAL A 29 -6.02 -2.60 7.73
N ASN A 30 -6.61 -1.51 8.19
CA ASN A 30 -5.81 -0.43 8.77
C ASN A 30 -5.15 -0.95 10.05
N TRP A 31 -3.85 -0.73 10.17
CA TRP A 31 -3.09 -1.20 11.33
C TRP A 31 -2.36 -0.03 11.98
N SER A 32 -2.43 0.00 13.30
CA SER A 32 -1.62 0.93 14.08
C SER A 32 -0.40 0.21 14.63
N CYS A 33 0.79 0.61 14.18
CA CYS A 33 2.05 0.09 14.74
C CYS A 33 2.22 0.48 16.20
N ALA A 34 1.70 1.63 16.63
CA ALA A 34 1.78 2.06 18.02
C ALA A 34 0.89 1.24 18.96
N LEU A 35 -0.24 0.71 18.47
CA LEU A 35 -1.16 -0.12 19.24
C LEU A 35 -0.95 -1.62 19.01
N GLU A 36 -0.16 -1.98 18.00
CA GLU A 36 -0.02 -3.35 17.47
C GLU A 36 -1.39 -4.02 17.25
N SER A 37 -2.33 -3.28 16.68
CA SER A 37 -3.70 -3.74 16.46
C SER A 37 -4.29 -3.19 15.17
N ALA A 38 -5.23 -3.97 14.62
CA ALA A 38 -6.11 -3.49 13.57
C ALA A 38 -7.03 -2.40 14.14
N ILE A 39 -7.32 -1.39 13.32
CA ILE A 39 -8.26 -0.32 13.63
C ILE A 39 -9.26 -0.18 12.48
N SER A 40 -10.46 0.29 12.81
CA SER A 40 -11.56 0.44 11.87
C SER A 40 -11.42 1.73 11.04
N ASP A 41 -12.07 1.77 9.88
CA ASP A 41 -12.04 2.96 9.00
C ASP A 41 -12.55 4.23 9.71
N ILE A 42 -13.50 4.09 10.65
CA ILE A 42 -14.04 5.23 11.42
C ILE A 42 -13.05 5.77 12.45
N GLU A 43 -12.04 4.99 12.84
CA GLU A 43 -10.96 5.41 13.75
C GLU A 43 -9.79 6.07 12.98
N VAL A 44 -9.88 6.15 11.65
CA VAL A 44 -8.83 6.70 10.79
C VAL A 44 -9.23 8.09 10.28
N ASP A 45 -8.51 9.11 10.75
CA ASP A 45 -8.60 10.46 10.21
C ASP A 45 -7.72 10.60 8.95
N SER A 46 -8.35 10.91 7.82
CA SER A 46 -7.65 11.22 6.57
C SER A 46 -7.31 12.70 6.49
N LYS A 47 -6.05 13.03 6.18
CA LYS A 47 -5.62 14.42 5.92
C LYS A 47 -5.17 14.56 4.48
N GLU A 48 -5.71 15.56 3.81
CA GLU A 48 -5.30 15.94 2.46
C GLU A 48 -4.13 16.92 2.54
N LEU A 49 -3.04 16.59 1.86
CA LEU A 49 -1.83 17.40 1.78
C LEU A 49 -1.65 17.89 0.35
N SER A 50 -1.23 19.14 0.18
CA SER A 50 -0.94 19.75 -1.13
C SER A 50 0.55 19.68 -1.50
N GLY A 51 1.39 19.14 -0.62
CA GLY A 51 2.83 19.00 -0.84
C GLY A 51 3.59 18.57 0.41
N PRO A 52 4.94 18.63 0.37
CA PRO A 52 5.81 18.23 1.47
C PRO A 52 5.47 18.96 2.77
N THR A 53 5.10 18.21 3.80
CA THR A 53 4.60 18.72 5.07
C THR A 53 5.19 17.92 6.23
N MET A 54 5.84 18.61 7.18
CA MET A 54 6.38 17.98 8.39
C MET A 54 5.27 17.82 9.44
N LEU A 55 4.89 16.57 9.72
CA LEU A 55 3.86 16.21 10.70
C LEU A 55 4.46 15.52 11.92
N SER A 56 3.90 15.80 13.09
CA SER A 56 4.21 15.06 14.31
C SER A 56 3.43 13.75 14.32
N VAL A 57 4.14 12.63 14.51
CA VAL A 57 3.55 11.28 14.57
C VAL A 57 3.72 10.73 15.99
N PRO A 58 2.67 10.23 16.64
CA PRO A 58 2.79 9.58 17.93
C PRO A 58 3.84 8.46 17.89
N GLY A 59 4.76 8.44 18.86
CA GLY A 59 5.86 7.48 18.93
C GLY A 59 7.16 7.93 18.28
N TYR A 60 7.18 9.05 17.55
CA TYR A 60 8.39 9.62 16.96
C TYR A 60 8.81 10.90 17.70
N GLU A 61 10.10 11.00 18.04
CA GLU A 61 10.66 12.21 18.66
C GLU A 61 10.71 13.38 17.66
N ASN A 62 11.02 13.07 16.40
CA ASN A 62 11.15 14.06 15.33
C ASN A 62 9.90 14.08 14.44
N LYS A 63 9.63 15.25 13.84
CA LYS A 63 8.60 15.35 12.80
C LYS A 63 9.02 14.54 11.57
N VAL A 64 8.04 13.90 10.93
CA VAL A 64 8.22 13.10 9.72
C VAL A 64 7.64 13.88 8.55
N GLU A 65 8.31 13.85 7.40
CA GLU A 65 7.83 14.48 6.18
C GLU A 65 6.77 13.61 5.49
N PHE A 66 5.65 14.21 5.10
CA PHE A 66 4.59 13.57 4.33
C PHE A 66 4.26 14.40 3.09
N GLY A 67 3.68 13.77 2.06
CA GLY A 67 3.26 14.47 0.85
C GLY A 67 4.38 14.76 -0.16
N THR A 68 5.57 14.20 0.06
CA THR A 68 6.65 14.22 -0.92
C THR A 68 6.42 13.13 -1.97
N MET A 69 6.45 13.52 -3.25
CA MET A 69 6.36 12.58 -4.37
C MET A 69 7.76 12.18 -4.83
N PHE A 70 8.04 10.89 -4.78
CA PHE A 70 9.29 10.28 -5.22
C PHE A 70 9.10 9.69 -6.60
N THR A 71 10.02 9.98 -7.51
CA THR A 71 10.02 9.40 -8.85
C THR A 71 11.29 8.61 -9.06
N PHE A 72 11.16 7.39 -9.58
CA PHE A 72 12.27 6.49 -9.87
C PHE A 72 11.92 5.57 -11.04
N ALA A 73 12.95 4.98 -11.64
CA ALA A 73 12.83 4.17 -12.85
C ALA A 73 13.07 2.68 -12.58
N TYR A 74 12.26 1.85 -13.25
CA TYR A 74 12.40 0.41 -13.35
C TYR A 74 12.97 0.03 -14.72
N PRO A 75 14.24 -0.41 -14.82
CA PRO A 75 14.81 -0.87 -16.07
C PRO A 75 14.01 -2.03 -16.66
N ILE A 76 13.73 -2.01 -17.96
CA ILE A 76 13.07 -3.12 -18.65
C ILE A 76 14.08 -4.24 -18.88
N GLU A 77 13.68 -5.47 -18.61
CA GLU A 77 14.55 -6.62 -18.84
C GLU A 77 14.87 -6.76 -20.34
N ASP A 78 16.14 -6.99 -20.65
CA ASP A 78 16.68 -7.14 -22.01
C ASP A 78 16.43 -5.93 -22.93
N HIS A 79 16.22 -4.73 -22.38
CA HIS A 79 16.01 -3.50 -23.14
C HIS A 79 16.69 -2.30 -22.50
N ASP A 80 17.09 -1.31 -23.30
CA ASP A 80 17.66 -0.03 -22.80
C ASP A 80 16.56 0.98 -22.37
N GLU A 81 15.32 0.53 -22.26
CA GLU A 81 14.18 1.35 -21.83
C GLU A 81 13.91 1.16 -20.34
N GLU A 82 13.23 2.12 -19.72
CA GLU A 82 12.83 2.06 -18.31
C GLU A 82 11.39 2.54 -18.13
N VAL A 83 10.70 2.00 -17.14
CA VAL A 83 9.38 2.45 -16.72
C VAL A 83 9.52 3.35 -15.50
N ILE A 84 9.19 4.62 -15.65
CA ILE A 84 9.26 5.60 -14.57
C ILE A 84 7.96 5.55 -13.77
N VAL A 85 8.07 5.41 -12.46
CA VAL A 85 6.95 5.37 -11.51
C VAL A 85 7.11 6.49 -10.49
N SER A 86 5.98 7.07 -10.06
CA SER A 86 5.94 8.02 -8.96
C SER A 86 5.14 7.47 -7.78
N THR A 87 5.59 7.72 -6.55
CA THR A 87 4.91 7.30 -5.32
C THR A 87 5.20 8.24 -4.15
N THR A 88 4.28 8.31 -3.19
CA THR A 88 4.51 8.98 -1.90
C THR A 88 5.02 8.04 -0.81
N ARG A 89 5.13 6.73 -1.09
CA ARG A 89 5.51 5.68 -0.14
C ARG A 89 6.72 4.87 -0.65
N PRO A 90 7.89 5.50 -0.82
CA PRO A 90 9.08 4.85 -1.40
C PRO A 90 9.55 3.63 -0.60
N GLU A 91 9.33 3.60 0.71
CA GLU A 91 9.61 2.45 1.58
C GLU A 91 8.92 1.15 1.12
N THR A 92 7.73 1.27 0.52
CA THR A 92 6.94 0.11 0.10
C THR A 92 7.46 -0.51 -1.17
N MET A 93 8.28 0.21 -1.94
CA MET A 93 8.86 -0.23 -3.21
C MET A 93 9.47 -1.64 -3.10
N LEU A 94 10.09 -1.98 -1.97
CA LEU A 94 10.71 -3.30 -1.76
C LEU A 94 9.71 -4.45 -1.75
N GLY A 95 8.43 -4.14 -1.52
CA GLY A 95 7.29 -5.04 -1.59
C GLY A 95 6.65 -5.12 -2.96
N ASP A 96 7.19 -4.41 -3.96
CA ASP A 96 6.62 -4.37 -5.31
C ASP A 96 6.68 -5.76 -5.96
N VAL A 97 5.56 -6.15 -6.56
CA VAL A 97 5.39 -7.44 -7.25
C VAL A 97 5.04 -7.29 -8.73
N ALA A 98 4.67 -6.08 -9.17
CA ALA A 98 4.37 -5.74 -10.56
C ALA A 98 4.46 -4.21 -10.74
N VAL A 99 4.45 -3.78 -12.00
CA VAL A 99 4.14 -2.39 -12.38
C VAL A 99 2.87 -2.42 -13.21
N ALA A 100 1.92 -1.55 -12.91
CA ALA A 100 0.64 -1.46 -13.60
C ALA A 100 0.55 -0.18 -14.42
N VAL A 101 0.04 -0.30 -15.65
CA VAL A 101 -0.23 0.82 -16.56
C VAL A 101 -1.66 0.72 -17.08
N HIS A 102 -2.21 1.83 -17.58
CA HIS A 102 -3.53 1.78 -18.21
C HIS A 102 -3.42 1.12 -19.60
N PRO A 103 -4.34 0.21 -20.00
CA PRO A 103 -4.29 -0.48 -21.29
C PRO A 103 -4.33 0.47 -22.51
N ASP A 104 -5.04 1.58 -22.37
CA ASP A 104 -5.19 2.59 -23.44
C ASP A 104 -4.11 3.67 -23.42
N ASP A 105 -3.13 3.60 -22.51
CA ASP A 105 -2.06 4.60 -22.44
C ASP A 105 -1.03 4.38 -23.57
N PRO A 106 -0.95 5.27 -24.58
CA PRO A 106 -0.05 5.09 -25.72
C PRO A 106 1.42 5.11 -25.31
N ARG A 107 1.77 5.70 -24.15
CA ARG A 107 3.15 5.79 -23.65
C ARG A 107 3.71 4.41 -23.28
N TYR A 108 2.85 3.48 -22.87
CA TYR A 108 3.25 2.18 -22.31
C TYR A 108 2.84 0.97 -23.17
N GLN A 109 2.27 1.18 -24.36
CA GLN A 109 1.87 0.08 -25.25
C GLN A 109 3.05 -0.84 -25.63
N ALA A 110 4.24 -0.27 -25.82
CA ALA A 110 5.45 -1.02 -26.19
C ALA A 110 5.99 -1.90 -25.04
N VAL A 111 5.54 -1.67 -23.80
CA VAL A 111 6.06 -2.35 -22.61
C VAL A 111 5.05 -3.30 -21.97
N ASN A 112 3.83 -3.38 -22.52
CA ASN A 112 2.81 -4.31 -22.07
C ASN A 112 3.28 -5.77 -22.17
N GLY A 113 3.14 -6.52 -21.09
CA GLY A 113 3.55 -7.92 -21.00
C GLY A 113 5.07 -8.14 -20.90
N LYS A 114 5.87 -7.08 -20.96
CA LYS A 114 7.31 -7.17 -20.64
C LYS A 114 7.53 -7.29 -19.14
N GLN A 115 8.76 -7.55 -18.76
CA GLN A 115 9.19 -7.55 -17.36
C GLN A 115 10.16 -6.40 -17.13
N CYS A 116 10.10 -5.81 -15.94
CA CYS A 116 11.09 -4.84 -15.48
C CYS A 116 11.85 -5.38 -14.27
N ARG A 117 13.07 -4.87 -14.07
CA ARG A 117 13.95 -5.28 -12.99
C ARG A 117 13.81 -4.30 -11.83
N HIS A 118 13.57 -4.84 -10.64
CA HIS A 118 13.54 -4.04 -9.43
C HIS A 118 14.93 -3.44 -9.14
N PRO A 119 15.07 -2.12 -8.92
CA PRO A 119 16.37 -1.44 -8.87
C PRO A 119 17.26 -1.88 -7.69
N PHE A 120 16.67 -2.24 -6.56
CA PHE A 120 17.40 -2.69 -5.36
C PHE A 120 17.52 -4.22 -5.21
N THR A 121 16.46 -4.97 -5.52
CA THR A 121 16.40 -6.41 -5.26
C THR A 121 16.73 -7.27 -6.49
N ASN A 122 16.87 -6.65 -7.67
CA ASN A 122 17.04 -7.31 -8.97
C ASN A 122 15.95 -8.33 -9.36
N ARG A 123 14.84 -8.40 -8.61
CA ARG A 123 13.68 -9.24 -8.96
C ARG A 123 13.07 -8.78 -10.29
N LEU A 124 12.58 -9.73 -11.08
CA LEU A 124 11.79 -9.43 -12.26
C LEU A 124 10.33 -9.22 -11.84
N LEU A 125 9.76 -8.10 -12.27
CA LEU A 125 8.39 -7.69 -12.02
C LEU A 125 7.66 -7.63 -13.36
N PRO A 126 6.51 -8.31 -13.52
CA PRO A 126 5.69 -8.17 -14.71
C PRO A 126 5.13 -6.73 -14.82
N ILE A 127 5.06 -6.24 -16.06
CA ILE A 127 4.29 -5.05 -16.40
C ILE A 127 2.90 -5.50 -16.83
N ILE A 128 1.89 -5.14 -16.06
CA ILE A 128 0.49 -5.51 -16.28
C ILE A 128 -0.34 -4.30 -16.71
N THR A 129 -1.46 -4.55 -17.36
CA THR A 129 -2.43 -3.51 -17.73
C THR A 129 -3.71 -3.65 -16.94
N ASP A 130 -4.21 -2.56 -16.37
CA ASP A 130 -5.53 -2.53 -15.71
C ASP A 130 -6.17 -1.13 -15.86
N SER A 131 -7.47 -1.10 -16.14
CA SER A 131 -8.23 0.14 -16.33
C SER A 131 -8.44 0.93 -15.03
N MET A 132 -8.05 0.40 -13.87
CA MET A 132 -8.05 1.16 -12.61
C MET A 132 -6.91 2.18 -12.53
N VAL A 133 -5.89 2.05 -13.37
CA VAL A 133 -4.72 2.94 -13.35
C VAL A 133 -5.10 4.27 -13.99
N ASP A 134 -4.96 5.36 -13.24
CA ASP A 134 -5.18 6.70 -13.77
C ASP A 134 -3.96 7.16 -14.58
N MET A 135 -4.17 7.47 -15.86
CA MET A 135 -3.10 7.94 -16.77
C MET A 135 -2.57 9.32 -16.40
N GLU A 136 -3.39 10.15 -15.75
CA GLU A 136 -3.04 11.53 -15.41
C GLU A 136 -2.30 11.63 -14.06
N LEU A 137 -2.35 10.58 -13.24
CA LEU A 137 -1.69 10.56 -11.94
C LEU A 137 -0.21 10.19 -12.07
N GLY A 138 0.66 11.13 -11.69
CA GLY A 138 2.11 10.92 -11.71
C GLY A 138 2.61 10.68 -13.14
N THR A 139 3.17 9.50 -13.39
CA THR A 139 3.63 9.10 -14.73
C THR A 139 2.58 8.32 -15.53
N GLY A 140 1.47 7.90 -14.91
CA GLY A 140 0.53 6.93 -15.49
C GLY A 140 0.98 5.47 -15.33
N ALA A 141 2.13 5.22 -14.69
CA ALA A 141 2.58 3.91 -14.26
C ALA A 141 2.64 3.84 -12.73
N VAL A 142 2.08 2.77 -12.16
CA VAL A 142 1.94 2.58 -10.72
C VAL A 142 2.68 1.33 -10.28
N LYS A 143 3.50 1.45 -9.24
CA LYS A 143 4.10 0.29 -8.55
C LYS A 143 3.03 -0.47 -7.78
N VAL A 144 3.01 -1.80 -7.90
CA VAL A 144 1.98 -2.63 -7.27
C VAL A 144 2.54 -3.31 -6.02
N THR A 145 1.99 -2.94 -4.86
CA THR A 145 2.38 -3.35 -3.51
C THR A 145 1.22 -3.95 -2.71
N PRO A 146 0.74 -5.16 -3.06
CA PRO A 146 -0.53 -5.69 -2.57
C PRO A 146 -0.63 -5.91 -1.06
N ALA A 147 0.50 -6.03 -0.36
CA ALA A 147 0.50 -6.23 1.08
C ALA A 147 0.42 -4.92 1.88
N HIS A 148 0.48 -3.76 1.24
CA HIS A 148 0.60 -2.45 1.92
C HIS A 148 -0.38 -1.39 1.40
N ASP A 149 -1.12 -1.67 0.33
CA ASP A 149 -2.09 -0.75 -0.26
C ASP A 149 -3.37 -1.49 -0.70
N HIS A 150 -4.54 -0.89 -0.40
CA HIS A 150 -5.85 -1.51 -0.66
C HIS A 150 -6.14 -1.66 -2.15
N SER A 151 -5.79 -0.65 -2.96
CA SER A 151 -6.01 -0.67 -4.41
C SER A 151 -5.13 -1.73 -5.07
N ASP A 152 -3.87 -1.81 -4.65
CA ASP A 152 -2.92 -2.84 -5.10
C ASP A 152 -3.37 -4.26 -4.71
N PHE A 153 -3.99 -4.43 -3.54
CA PHE A 153 -4.53 -5.72 -3.12
C PHE A 153 -5.68 -6.18 -4.02
N LEU A 154 -6.60 -5.29 -4.38
CA LEU A 154 -7.66 -5.61 -5.34
C LEU A 154 -7.10 -5.92 -6.73
N LEU A 155 -6.05 -5.21 -7.13
CA LEU A 155 -5.33 -5.50 -8.38
C LEU A 155 -4.67 -6.89 -8.33
N SER A 156 -4.06 -7.25 -7.20
CA SER A 156 -3.42 -8.57 -7.02
C SER A 156 -4.41 -9.72 -7.12
N GLN A 157 -5.65 -9.54 -6.67
CA GLN A 157 -6.69 -10.56 -6.80
C GLN A 157 -7.11 -10.75 -8.25
N ARG A 158 -7.26 -9.64 -9.00
CA ARG A 158 -7.65 -9.67 -10.42
C ARG A 158 -6.58 -10.30 -11.31
N HIS A 159 -5.31 -10.00 -11.04
CA HIS A 159 -4.17 -10.46 -11.84
C HIS A 159 -3.42 -11.65 -11.23
N SER A 160 -3.95 -12.25 -10.16
CA SER A 160 -3.31 -13.36 -9.44
C SER A 160 -1.86 -13.09 -9.03
N LEU A 161 -1.56 -11.86 -8.59
CA LEU A 161 -0.23 -11.46 -8.17
C LEU A 161 0.08 -11.94 -6.75
N PRO A 162 1.36 -12.27 -6.45
CA PRO A 162 1.77 -12.61 -5.10
C PRO A 162 1.65 -11.41 -4.16
N ARG A 163 1.62 -11.68 -2.86
CA ARG A 163 1.57 -10.64 -1.82
C ARG A 163 2.83 -10.73 -0.98
N LEU A 164 3.65 -9.68 -1.02
CA LEU A 164 4.92 -9.63 -0.28
C LEU A 164 4.86 -8.60 0.86
N THR A 165 4.81 -9.09 2.09
CA THR A 165 4.88 -8.25 3.29
C THR A 165 6.33 -7.85 3.54
N VAL A 166 6.63 -6.54 3.46
CA VAL A 166 7.97 -5.99 3.64
C VAL A 166 8.17 -5.22 4.93
N ILE A 167 7.07 -4.82 5.57
CA ILE A 167 7.03 -4.11 6.85
C ILE A 167 6.33 -5.05 7.83
N ARG A 168 6.73 -5.06 9.09
CA ARG A 168 6.15 -5.84 10.19
C ARG A 168 5.13 -5.01 10.97
N GLY A 169 4.32 -5.66 11.79
CA GLY A 169 3.30 -4.98 12.62
C GLY A 169 3.87 -3.91 13.55
N ASP A 170 5.14 -4.00 13.95
CA ASP A 170 5.86 -3.00 14.74
C ASP A 170 6.41 -1.82 13.91
N GLY A 171 6.25 -1.84 12.58
CA GLY A 171 6.76 -0.80 11.66
C GLY A 171 8.20 -0.99 11.22
N THR A 172 8.83 -2.13 11.53
CA THR A 172 10.19 -2.46 11.10
C THR A 172 10.22 -3.20 9.75
N MET A 173 11.32 -3.08 9.01
CA MET A 173 11.48 -3.79 7.73
C MET A 173 11.79 -5.28 7.93
N THR A 174 11.28 -6.11 7.01
CA THR A 174 11.49 -7.57 6.98
C THR A 174 12.74 -7.98 6.16
N PRO A 175 13.27 -9.21 6.34
CA PRO A 175 14.45 -9.68 5.59
C PRO A 175 14.34 -9.70 4.05
N PRO A 176 13.16 -9.96 3.43
CA PRO A 176 12.98 -9.86 1.97
C PRO A 176 13.33 -8.50 1.34
N CYS A 177 13.51 -7.46 2.15
CA CYS A 177 13.95 -6.12 1.75
C CYS A 177 15.43 -6.01 1.37
N GLY A 178 16.20 -7.09 1.57
CA GLY A 178 17.66 -7.10 1.47
C GLY A 178 18.30 -7.01 2.86
N GLN A 179 19.40 -7.74 3.04
CA GLN A 179 20.08 -7.86 4.35
C GLN A 179 20.54 -6.52 4.93
N TRP A 180 20.70 -5.49 4.10
CA TRP A 180 21.15 -4.15 4.52
C TRP A 180 20.02 -3.27 5.12
N LEU A 181 18.76 -3.74 5.15
CA LEU A 181 17.62 -3.02 5.74
C LEU A 181 16.95 -3.75 6.91
N GLU A 182 17.51 -4.88 7.34
CA GLU A 182 16.93 -5.63 8.45
C GLU A 182 16.93 -4.79 9.73
N ALA A 183 15.79 -4.71 10.43
CA ALA A 183 15.57 -3.93 11.65
C ALA A 183 15.67 -2.39 11.52
N VAL A 184 15.62 -1.84 10.30
CA VAL A 184 15.46 -0.39 10.11
C VAL A 184 13.99 0.01 10.28
N GLU A 185 13.73 1.07 11.03
CA GLU A 185 12.41 1.68 11.12
C GLU A 185 12.06 2.42 9.83
N ASP A 186 10.83 2.24 9.35
CA ASP A 186 10.32 2.86 8.12
C ASP A 186 10.58 4.39 8.04
N GLY A 187 10.33 5.14 9.12
CA GLY A 187 10.53 6.59 9.13
C GLY A 187 11.98 7.04 8.90
N GLN A 188 12.96 6.17 9.16
CA GLN A 188 14.38 6.40 8.90
C GLN A 188 14.80 5.91 7.50
N LEU A 189 13.99 5.06 6.86
CA LEU A 189 14.25 4.52 5.53
C LEU A 189 14.03 5.58 4.44
N GLN A 190 13.01 6.42 4.57
CA GLN A 190 12.71 7.47 3.60
C GLN A 190 13.89 8.44 3.41
N SER A 191 14.56 8.83 4.49
CA SER A 191 15.77 9.67 4.44
C SER A 191 16.98 8.92 3.86
N SER A 192 17.10 7.62 4.15
CA SER A 192 18.20 6.76 3.70
C SER A 192 18.13 6.38 2.21
N LEU A 193 16.93 6.12 1.68
CA LEU A 193 16.68 5.84 0.25
C LEU A 193 17.00 7.06 -0.62
N THR A 194 16.77 8.27 -0.10
CA THR A 194 17.13 9.53 -0.77
C THR A 194 18.65 9.70 -0.92
N THR A 195 19.44 9.08 -0.03
CA THR A 195 20.91 9.27 0.01
C THR A 195 21.67 8.22 -0.80
N THR A 196 21.08 7.04 -1.04
CA THR A 196 21.77 5.92 -1.72
C THR A 196 21.76 6.10 -3.24
N THR A 197 22.61 6.99 -3.73
CA THR A 197 23.03 7.03 -5.13
C THR A 197 24.13 6.00 -5.34
N ARG A 198 23.84 4.92 -6.07
CA ARG A 198 24.85 3.90 -6.39
C ARG A 198 25.89 4.51 -7.34
N PRO A 199 27.22 4.31 -7.13
CA PRO A 199 28.20 4.75 -8.12
C PRO A 199 28.02 3.93 -9.40
N GLY A 200 27.66 4.59 -10.49
CA GLY A 200 27.34 3.96 -11.76
C GLY A 200 28.48 3.12 -12.33
N ARG A 201 28.17 1.93 -12.85
CA ARG A 201 28.97 1.32 -13.91
C ARG A 201 28.77 2.17 -15.17
N ARG A 202 29.88 2.57 -15.82
CA ARG A 202 29.88 3.35 -17.06
C ARG A 202 28.91 2.73 -18.09
N GLY A 203 27.84 3.45 -18.43
CA GLY A 203 26.97 3.14 -19.57
C GLY A 203 25.47 3.01 -19.31
N CYS A 204 24.99 2.85 -18.07
CA CYS A 204 23.55 2.76 -17.78
C CYS A 204 23.03 4.05 -17.12
N PRO A 205 21.82 4.54 -17.49
CA PRO A 205 21.20 5.65 -16.77
C PRO A 205 21.00 5.28 -15.31
N THR A 206 21.42 6.18 -14.45
CA THR A 206 21.27 6.15 -13.00
C THR A 206 19.79 6.09 -12.62
N SER A 207 19.37 5.06 -11.88
CA SER A 207 18.10 5.08 -11.16
C SER A 207 18.21 6.10 -10.02
N VAL A 208 17.86 7.35 -10.31
CA VAL A 208 17.79 8.44 -9.33
C VAL A 208 16.44 8.32 -8.61
N ILE A 209 16.44 8.04 -7.32
CA ILE A 209 15.29 8.37 -6.46
C ILE A 209 15.34 9.89 -6.30
N GLY A 210 14.66 10.59 -7.21
CA GLY A 210 14.57 12.04 -7.18
C GLY A 210 13.25 12.45 -6.53
N ALA A 211 13.32 13.12 -5.38
CA ALA A 211 12.20 13.93 -4.91
C ALA A 211 12.19 15.21 -5.75
N PHE A 212 11.31 15.27 -6.76
CA PHE A 212 11.14 16.49 -7.56
C PHE A 212 10.06 17.35 -6.91
N PRO A 213 10.36 18.61 -6.52
CA PRO A 213 9.33 19.55 -6.08
C PRO A 213 8.53 20.00 -7.31
N GLY A 214 7.51 19.22 -7.67
CA GLY A 214 6.51 19.59 -8.68
C GLY A 214 5.26 20.13 -7.98
N SER A 215 4.82 21.34 -8.35
CA SER A 215 3.52 21.88 -7.99
C SER A 215 2.42 21.09 -8.71
N PHE A 216 2.03 19.94 -8.16
CA PHE A 216 0.92 19.14 -8.65
C PHE A 216 -0.38 19.53 -7.92
N GLY A 217 -1.40 19.91 -8.67
CA GLY A 217 -2.75 20.23 -8.18
C GLY A 217 -3.60 19.01 -7.83
N GLY A 218 -2.97 17.92 -7.40
CA GLY A 218 -3.64 16.69 -6.99
C GLY A 218 -3.72 16.59 -5.46
N VAL A 219 -4.88 16.20 -4.95
CA VAL A 219 -5.10 15.96 -3.53
C VAL A 219 -4.30 14.73 -3.09
N ILE A 220 -3.21 14.91 -2.33
CA ILE A 220 -2.46 13.79 -1.75
C ILE A 220 -3.18 13.37 -0.46
N ARG A 221 -3.87 12.23 -0.48
CA ARG A 221 -4.43 11.64 0.75
C ARG A 221 -3.32 10.97 1.53
N SER A 222 -2.91 11.61 2.63
CA SER A 222 -2.08 10.96 3.64
C SER A 222 -3.02 10.33 4.66
N LEU A 223 -3.09 8.99 4.66
CA LEU A 223 -3.68 8.26 5.78
C LEU A 223 -2.70 8.37 6.95
N LEU A 224 -3.18 8.84 8.11
CA LEU A 224 -2.38 8.90 9.34
C LEU A 224 -2.14 7.51 9.95
N THR A 225 -2.82 6.48 9.45
CA THR A 225 -2.43 5.08 9.61
C THR A 225 -1.33 4.77 8.63
N LYS A 226 -0.10 4.65 9.15
CA LYS A 226 1.08 4.39 8.32
C LYS A 226 0.94 3.13 7.46
N TRP A 227 0.13 2.15 7.84
CA TRP A 227 0.15 0.84 7.19
C TRP A 227 -1.21 0.16 7.11
N SER A 228 -1.43 -0.54 6.00
CA SER A 228 -2.42 -1.61 5.89
C SER A 228 -1.69 -2.95 5.89
N PHE A 229 -2.15 -3.94 6.65
CA PHE A 229 -1.53 -5.28 6.68
C PHE A 229 -2.53 -6.36 6.28
N PRO A 230 -2.08 -7.43 5.59
CA PRO A 230 -2.92 -8.59 5.34
C PRO A 230 -3.12 -9.31 6.68
N ILE A 231 -4.32 -9.20 7.23
CA ILE A 231 -4.70 -9.87 8.47
C ILE A 231 -5.95 -10.69 8.19
N VAL A 232 -5.99 -11.88 8.77
CA VAL A 232 -7.20 -12.71 8.78
C VAL A 232 -8.15 -12.14 9.82
N LEU A 233 -9.08 -11.27 9.40
CA LEU A 233 -10.07 -10.68 10.29
C LEU A 233 -11.45 -11.31 10.11
N THR A 234 -12.23 -11.14 11.18
CA THR A 234 -13.66 -11.41 11.19
C THR A 234 -14.36 -10.16 10.67
N GLN A 235 -14.96 -10.22 9.47
CA GLN A 235 -15.62 -9.11 8.82
C GLN A 235 -17.14 -9.20 8.94
N LYS A 236 -17.79 -8.04 8.98
CA LYS A 236 -19.25 -7.91 8.92
C LYS A 236 -19.66 -7.63 7.47
N ARG A 237 -20.62 -8.38 6.94
CA ARG A 237 -21.24 -8.04 5.64
C ARG A 237 -22.08 -6.77 5.82
N THR A 238 -21.79 -5.73 5.04
CA THR A 238 -22.67 -4.56 4.92
C THR A 238 -23.88 -4.96 4.08
N VAL A 239 -24.87 -5.61 4.70
CA VAL A 239 -26.19 -5.77 4.10
C VAL A 239 -26.96 -4.48 4.37
N SER A 240 -27.48 -3.84 3.32
CA SER A 240 -28.42 -2.72 3.45
C SER A 240 -29.55 -3.12 4.41
N LEU A 241 -29.52 -2.57 5.62
CA LEU A 241 -30.38 -2.94 6.76
C LEU A 241 -31.87 -2.62 6.55
N ARG A 242 -32.30 -2.16 5.37
CA ARG A 242 -33.70 -1.84 5.11
C ARG A 242 -34.62 -3.06 4.99
N HIS A 243 -34.11 -4.24 4.61
CA HIS A 243 -34.97 -5.41 4.39
C HIS A 243 -34.96 -6.46 5.50
N ALA A 244 -33.95 -6.47 6.38
CA ALA A 244 -33.82 -7.51 7.40
C ALA A 244 -34.63 -7.24 8.69
N TRP A 245 -34.99 -5.99 8.96
CA TRP A 245 -35.71 -5.63 10.20
C TRP A 245 -37.25 -5.73 10.06
N LEU A 246 -37.78 -5.66 8.84
CA LEU A 246 -39.23 -5.73 8.58
C LEU A 246 -39.77 -7.16 8.43
N ALA A 247 -38.91 -8.17 8.31
CA ALA A 247 -39.34 -9.56 8.09
C ALA A 247 -39.55 -10.37 9.38
N ARG A 248 -39.55 -9.73 10.56
CA ARG A 248 -39.64 -10.43 11.86
C ARG A 248 -40.53 -9.77 12.92
N THR A 249 -41.37 -8.81 12.53
CA THR A 249 -42.39 -8.22 13.43
C THR A 249 -43.79 -8.77 13.22
N ASP A 250 -43.98 -9.69 12.29
CA ASP A 250 -45.23 -10.46 12.13
C ASP A 250 -44.92 -11.95 12.37
N ASP A 251 -44.90 -12.34 13.66
CA ASP A 251 -45.25 -13.67 14.20
C ASP A 251 -45.09 -13.68 15.74
#